data_AF-A0A3B0XJI7-F1
#
_entry.id   AF-A0A3B0XJI7-F1
#
_cell.length_a   1.000
_cell.length_b   1.000
_cell.length_c   1.000
_cell.angle_alpha   90.00
_cell.angle_beta   90.00
_cell.angle_gamma   90.00
#
_symmetry.space_group_name_H-M   'P 1'
#
loop_
_entity.id
_entity.type
_entity.pdbx_description
1 polymer ?
#
loop_
_entity_poly.entity_id
_entity_poly.type
_entity_poly.pdbx_seq_one_letter_code
_entity_poly.pdbx_strand_id
1 'polypeptide(L)'
;MIMMFIFIIILDFINKVVYIHHNSSEIVNKIMSLSYLSDISEQLRYLRKQKGWSQQQLAQLSGLDRTTIGALERNDYSDIGIRKVQRVLELLGKTLTITDAGLPTLDQLQ
;
A
#
# COMPACT_ATOMS: atom_id res chain seq x y z
N MET A 1 -38.99 34.58 7.75
CA MET A 1 -38.90 33.45 8.69
C MET A 1 -38.68 32.11 7.97
N ILE A 2 -39.54 31.71 7.02
CA ILE A 2 -39.40 30.45 6.25
C ILE A 2 -38.08 30.35 5.44
N MET A 3 -37.64 31.46 4.82
CA MET A 3 -36.36 31.51 4.10
C MET A 3 -35.14 31.23 4.98
N MET A 4 -35.21 31.56 6.26
CA MET A 4 -34.12 31.34 7.22
C MET A 4 -34.01 29.86 7.59
N PHE A 5 -35.15 29.17 7.74
CA PHE A 5 -35.17 27.73 8.00
C PHE A 5 -34.67 26.91 6.81
N ILE A 6 -35.03 27.30 5.59
CA ILE A 6 -34.53 26.65 4.37
C ILE A 6 -33.00 26.84 4.26
N PHE A 7 -32.49 28.02 4.56
CA PHE A 7 -31.06 28.30 4.55
C PHE A 7 -30.29 27.43 5.57
N ILE A 8 -30.81 27.27 6.79
CA ILE A 8 -30.21 26.43 7.83
C ILE A 8 -30.18 24.96 7.40
N ILE A 9 -31.28 24.44 6.85
CA ILE A 9 -31.36 23.04 6.39
C ILE A 9 -30.35 22.79 5.24
N ILE A 10 -30.23 23.74 4.31
CA ILE A 10 -29.25 23.65 3.22
C ILE A 10 -27.83 23.67 3.77
N LEU A 11 -27.53 24.54 4.75
CA LEU A 11 -26.20 24.63 5.35
C LEU A 11 -25.83 23.35 6.12
N ASP A 12 -26.76 22.79 6.88
CA ASP A 12 -26.56 21.52 7.59
C ASP A 12 -26.38 20.34 6.63
N PHE A 13 -27.13 20.32 5.53
CA PHE A 13 -26.98 19.31 4.49
C PHE A 13 -25.60 19.41 3.81
N ILE A 14 -25.17 20.62 3.43
CA ILE A 14 -23.85 20.86 2.84
C ILE A 14 -22.75 20.45 3.80
N ASN A 15 -22.82 20.85 5.08
CA ASN A 15 -21.85 20.47 6.09
C ASN A 15 -21.77 18.95 6.27
N LYS A 16 -22.92 18.25 6.26
CA LYS A 16 -22.96 16.79 6.38
C LYS A 16 -22.37 16.10 5.14
N VAL A 17 -22.63 16.61 3.94
CA VAL A 17 -22.04 16.09 2.69
C VAL A 17 -20.53 16.32 2.66
N VAL A 18 -20.06 17.51 3.04
CA VAL A 18 -18.64 17.84 3.13
C VAL A 18 -17.94 16.96 4.19
N TYR A 19 -18.56 16.78 5.35
CA TYR A 19 -18.06 15.90 6.41
C TYR A 19 -17.95 14.44 5.95
N ILE A 20 -18.98 13.92 5.28
CA ILE A 20 -18.96 12.56 4.73
C ILE A 20 -17.88 12.42 3.66
N HIS A 21 -17.77 13.38 2.74
CA HIS A 21 -16.76 13.37 1.67
C HIS A 21 -15.35 13.38 2.25
N HIS A 22 -15.07 14.26 3.21
CA HIS A 22 -13.76 14.36 3.85
C HIS A 22 -13.38 13.06 4.59
N ASN A 23 -14.28 12.50 5.39
CA ASN A 23 -14.06 11.24 6.09
C ASN A 23 -13.89 10.04 5.12
N SER A 24 -14.58 10.04 3.98
CA SER A 24 -14.39 9.00 2.96
C SER A 24 -13.03 9.10 2.26
N SER A 25 -12.52 10.30 2.00
CA SER A 25 -11.17 10.51 1.45
C SER A 25 -10.09 10.03 2.42
N GLU A 26 -10.24 10.32 3.72
CA GLU A 26 -9.31 9.89 4.77
C GLU A 26 -9.26 8.35 4.88
N ILE A 27 -10.43 7.69 4.82
CA ILE A 27 -10.54 6.22 4.80
C ILE A 27 -9.89 5.65 3.53
N VAL A 28 -10.15 6.24 2.36
CA VAL A 28 -9.54 5.80 1.09
C VAL A 28 -8.02 5.97 1.12
N ASN A 29 -7.52 7.11 1.62
CA ASN A 29 -6.10 7.38 1.79
C ASN A 29 -5.44 6.41 2.79
N LYS A 30 -6.12 6.10 3.90
CA LYS A 30 -5.65 5.12 4.87
C LYS A 30 -5.62 3.70 4.30
N ILE A 31 -6.66 3.29 3.57
CA ILE A 31 -6.70 2.02 2.83
C ILE A 31 -5.59 1.96 1.76
N MET A 32 -5.34 3.07 1.05
CA MET A 32 -4.28 3.19 0.05
C MET A 32 -2.88 3.23 0.70
N SER A 33 -2.74 3.79 1.91
CA SER A 33 -1.48 3.78 2.66
C SER A 33 -1.13 2.41 3.25
N LEU A 34 -2.15 1.62 3.57
CA LEU A 34 -2.01 0.21 3.93
C LEU A 34 -1.70 -0.66 2.71
N SER A 35 -1.85 -0.14 1.47
CA SER A 35 -1.63 -0.89 0.23
C SER A 35 -0.16 -0.97 -0.20
N TYR A 36 0.71 -0.03 0.20
CA TYR A 36 2.08 0.03 -0.34
C TYR A 36 2.89 -1.27 -0.13
N LEU A 37 2.69 -1.96 1.00
CA LEU A 37 3.35 -3.24 1.27
C LEU A 37 2.68 -4.41 0.54
N SER A 38 1.34 -4.42 0.43
CA SER A 38 0.65 -5.40 -0.41
C SER A 38 1.05 -5.30 -1.88
N ASP A 39 1.30 -4.08 -2.34
CA ASP A 39 1.78 -3.81 -3.68
C ASP A 39 3.17 -4.41 -3.89
N ILE A 40 4.06 -4.38 -2.89
CA ILE A 40 5.39 -5.00 -2.97
C ILE A 40 5.29 -6.53 -3.07
N SER A 41 4.53 -7.19 -2.20
CA SER A 41 4.36 -8.66 -2.23
C SER A 41 3.78 -9.13 -3.58
N GLU A 42 2.78 -8.44 -4.10
CA GLU A 42 2.17 -8.78 -5.39
C GLU A 42 3.13 -8.53 -6.56
N GLN A 43 3.87 -7.42 -6.55
CA GLN A 43 4.89 -7.14 -7.56
C GLN A 43 6.01 -8.18 -7.55
N LEU A 44 6.48 -8.61 -6.38
CA LEU A 44 7.48 -9.68 -6.24
C LEU A 44 6.99 -10.97 -6.90
N ARG A 45 5.76 -11.37 -6.59
CA ARG A 45 5.11 -12.55 -7.19
C ARG A 45 4.98 -12.42 -8.70
N TYR A 46 4.58 -11.25 -9.18
CA TYR A 46 4.43 -10.96 -10.60
C TYR A 46 5.76 -11.06 -11.35
N LEU A 47 6.81 -10.39 -10.86
CA LEU A 47 8.15 -10.40 -11.45
C LEU A 47 8.74 -11.81 -11.47
N ARG A 48 8.59 -12.56 -10.38
CA ARG A 48 9.03 -13.97 -10.32
C ARG A 48 8.35 -14.80 -11.42
N LYS A 49 7.04 -14.64 -11.59
CA LYS A 49 6.28 -15.35 -12.63
C LYS A 49 6.69 -14.91 -14.04
N GLN A 50 6.96 -13.62 -14.27
CA GLN A 50 7.48 -13.16 -15.56
C GLN A 50 8.83 -13.81 -15.92
N LYS A 51 9.69 -14.06 -14.93
CA LYS A 51 10.95 -14.78 -15.10
C LYS A 51 10.77 -16.30 -15.31
N GLY A 52 9.54 -16.82 -15.21
CA GLY A 52 9.25 -18.25 -15.30
C GLY A 52 9.70 -19.05 -14.08
N TRP A 53 9.98 -18.39 -12.96
CA TRP A 53 10.49 -19.05 -11.76
C TRP A 53 9.35 -19.51 -10.83
N SER A 54 9.49 -20.71 -10.28
CA SER A 54 8.74 -21.16 -9.11
C SER A 54 9.26 -20.49 -7.83
N GLN A 55 8.49 -20.53 -6.74
CA GLN A 55 8.95 -20.06 -5.43
C GLN A 55 10.21 -20.81 -4.97
N GLN A 56 10.31 -22.10 -5.28
CA GLN A 56 11.49 -22.92 -4.96
C GLN A 56 12.74 -22.44 -5.70
N GLN A 57 12.62 -22.09 -6.98
CA GLN A 57 13.74 -21.57 -7.76
C GLN A 57 14.21 -20.21 -7.23
N LEU A 58 13.30 -19.29 -6.93
CA LEU A 58 13.66 -18.01 -6.32
C LEU A 58 14.31 -18.18 -4.94
N ALA A 59 13.82 -19.15 -4.16
CA ALA A 59 14.39 -19.49 -2.85
C ALA A 59 15.84 -19.98 -2.98
N GLN A 60 16.10 -20.90 -3.93
CA GLN A 60 17.46 -21.37 -4.22
C GLN A 60 18.40 -20.25 -4.67
N LEU A 61 17.95 -19.39 -5.59
CA LEU A 61 18.75 -18.26 -6.10
C LEU A 61 19.06 -17.22 -5.00
N SER A 62 18.13 -17.01 -4.07
CA SER A 62 18.28 -16.04 -2.96
C SER A 62 18.93 -16.62 -1.71
N GLY A 63 19.17 -17.95 -1.65
CA GLY A 63 19.64 -18.62 -0.45
C GLY A 63 18.65 -18.52 0.71
N LEU A 64 17.34 -18.58 0.41
CA LEU A 64 16.24 -18.54 1.37
C LEU A 64 15.45 -19.86 1.33
N ASP A 65 14.61 -20.07 2.33
CA ASP A 65 13.62 -21.15 2.29
C ASP A 65 12.44 -20.78 1.39
N ARG A 66 11.86 -21.80 0.74
CA ARG A 66 10.64 -21.65 -0.07
C ARG A 66 9.49 -21.03 0.73
N THR A 67 9.38 -21.38 2.00
CA THR A 67 8.38 -20.84 2.92
C THR A 67 8.59 -19.34 3.15
N THR A 68 9.83 -18.88 3.25
CA THR A 68 10.16 -17.45 3.34
C THR A 68 9.75 -16.70 2.07
N ILE A 69 10.01 -17.24 0.88
CA ILE A 69 9.50 -16.64 -0.37
C ILE A 69 7.97 -16.62 -0.39
N GLY A 70 7.33 -17.70 0.06
CA GLY A 70 5.88 -17.78 0.12
C GLY A 70 5.25 -16.80 1.12
N ALA A 71 5.89 -16.57 2.27
CA ALA A 71 5.47 -15.58 3.26
C ALA A 71 5.62 -14.15 2.70
N LEU A 72 6.79 -13.87 2.10
CA LEU A 72 7.09 -12.61 1.44
C LEU A 72 6.10 -12.25 0.33
N GLU A 73 5.57 -13.23 -0.42
CA GLU A 73 4.57 -13.00 -1.47
C GLU A 73 3.12 -12.90 -0.95
N ARG A 74 2.88 -13.08 0.35
CA ARG A 74 1.55 -13.02 1.00
C ARG A 74 1.46 -11.94 2.08
N ASN A 75 2.37 -10.97 2.08
CA ASN A 75 2.47 -9.92 3.11
C ASN A 75 2.80 -10.41 4.53
N ASP A 76 3.44 -11.57 4.66
CA ASP A 76 3.96 -12.03 5.94
C ASP A 76 5.46 -11.73 6.03
N TYR A 77 5.79 -10.69 6.79
CA TYR A 77 7.13 -10.13 6.95
C TYR A 77 7.74 -10.41 8.33
N SER A 78 7.08 -11.20 9.16
CA SER A 78 7.42 -11.42 10.58
C SER A 78 8.90 -11.78 10.83
N ASP A 79 9.51 -12.57 9.93
CA ASP A 79 10.87 -13.10 10.10
C ASP A 79 11.86 -12.76 8.95
N ILE A 80 11.54 -11.78 8.10
CA ILE A 80 12.41 -11.41 6.97
C ILE A 80 13.13 -10.07 7.17
N GLY A 81 14.45 -10.14 7.36
CA GLY A 81 15.30 -8.95 7.45
C GLY A 81 15.52 -8.25 6.10
N ILE A 82 15.71 -6.93 6.14
CA ILE A 82 15.82 -6.07 4.94
C ILE A 82 16.88 -6.52 3.92
N ARG A 83 18.02 -7.07 4.36
CA ARG A 83 19.06 -7.60 3.47
C ARG A 83 18.57 -8.79 2.62
N LYS A 84 17.67 -9.61 3.16
CA LYS A 84 17.06 -10.73 2.43
C LYS A 84 16.10 -10.21 1.36
N VAL A 85 15.30 -9.20 1.71
CA VAL A 85 14.39 -8.53 0.76
C VAL A 85 15.17 -7.90 -0.38
N GLN A 86 16.23 -7.15 -0.09
CA GLN A 86 17.11 -6.55 -1.10
C GLN A 86 17.66 -7.59 -2.08
N ARG A 87 18.18 -8.72 -1.58
CA ARG A 87 18.69 -9.80 -2.44
C ARG A 87 17.62 -10.38 -3.37
N VAL A 88 16.40 -10.59 -2.86
CA VAL A 88 15.28 -11.06 -3.70
C VAL A 88 14.96 -10.03 -4.79
N LEU A 89 14.94 -8.75 -4.45
CA LEU A 89 14.70 -7.67 -5.42
C LEU A 89 15.78 -7.62 -6.49
N GLU A 90 17.06 -7.74 -6.14
CA GLU A 90 18.18 -7.73 -7.08
C GLU A 90 18.06 -8.86 -8.12
N LEU A 91 17.69 -10.08 -7.69
CA LEU A 91 17.44 -11.21 -8.59
C LEU A 91 16.28 -10.95 -9.57
N LEU A 92 15.30 -10.13 -9.15
CA LEU A 92 14.15 -9.72 -9.96
C LEU A 92 14.42 -8.44 -10.77
N GLY A 93 15.64 -7.90 -10.73
CA GLY A 93 16.04 -6.69 -11.45
C GLY A 93 15.47 -5.41 -10.83
N LYS A 94 15.30 -5.39 -9.50
CA LYS A 94 14.80 -4.26 -8.71
C LYS A 94 15.77 -3.89 -7.61
N THR A 95 15.61 -2.70 -7.04
CA THR A 95 16.37 -2.22 -5.88
C THR A 95 15.44 -1.50 -4.91
N LEU A 96 15.85 -1.39 -3.65
CA LEU A 96 15.23 -0.48 -2.70
C LEU A 96 15.81 0.92 -2.90
N THR A 97 14.95 1.93 -2.85
CA THR A 97 15.36 3.35 -2.86
C THR A 97 14.61 4.09 -1.76
N ILE A 98 15.28 5.07 -1.15
CA ILE A 98 14.63 6.03 -0.27
C ILE A 98 14.18 7.18 -1.16
N THR A 99 12.91 7.54 -1.08
CA THR A 99 12.34 8.69 -1.78
C THR A 99 11.74 9.63 -0.74
N ASP A 100 11.68 10.92 -1.05
CA ASP A 100 10.88 11.82 -0.25
C ASP A 100 9.43 11.32 -0.28
N ALA A 101 8.85 11.05 0.89
CA ALA A 101 7.41 11.10 1.00
C ALA A 101 7.08 12.57 0.70
N GLY A 102 6.53 12.86 -0.47
CA GLY A 102 6.16 14.23 -0.84
C GLY A 102 5.39 14.90 0.31
N LEU A 103 5.35 16.24 0.32
CA LEU A 103 4.49 16.96 1.28
C LEU A 103 3.12 16.28 1.28
N PRO A 104 2.65 15.78 2.44
CA PRO A 104 1.35 15.16 2.49
C PRO A 104 0.37 16.14 1.87
N THR A 105 -0.47 15.66 0.94
CA THR A 105 -1.51 16.54 0.40
C THR A 105 -2.35 17.05 1.57
N LEU A 106 -3.04 18.19 1.43
CA LEU A 106 -3.88 18.73 2.50
C LEU A 106 -4.83 17.65 3.06
N ASP A 107 -5.26 16.73 2.20
CA ASP A 107 -6.10 15.56 2.48
C ASP A 107 -5.45 14.44 3.32
N GLN A 108 -4.14 14.52 3.60
CA GLN A 108 -3.35 13.57 4.38
C GLN A 108 -2.93 14.12 5.76
N LEU A 109 -3.28 15.39 6.07
CA LEU A 109 -2.92 16.09 7.32
C LEU A 109 -4.08 16.21 8.33
N GLN A 110 -5.25 15.67 8.02
CA GLN A 110 -6.43 15.67 8.89
C GLN A 110 -6.63 14.29 9.50
#